data_AF-A0A134CGZ8-F1
#
_entry.id   AF-A0A134CGZ8-F1
#
_cell.length_a   1.000
_cell.length_b   1.000
_cell.length_c   1.000
_cell.angle_alpha   90.00
_cell.angle_beta   90.00
_cell.angle_gamma   90.00
#
_symmetry.space_group_name_H-M   'P 1'
#
loop_
_entity.id
_entity.type
_entity.pdbx_description
1 polymer ?
#
loop_
_entity_poly.entity_id
_entity_poly.type
_entity_poly.pdbx_seq_one_letter_code
_entity_poly.pdbx_strand_id
1 'polypeptide(L)'
;GFTIQDEATPNAGTKVIKAKGTITFKGDANLTSKVGDDGSVTYSLNKAGITTTLNDTFAKKDASNVTDATAWAGKLGTGEVAENNANLVTGGKVYAAIKDKADKSELTNKADTSLNNITEGGKTVIKNLAKGAVKVAAGTNTTVTTEDGTDGSKTYKVNVSDADIKKAVASDLNNKADKDAGNIG
;
A
#
# COMPACT_ATOMS: atom_id res chain seq x y z
N GLY A 1 49.42 -46.44 34.05
CA GLY A 1 50.43 -46.66 32.99
C GLY A 1 50.18 -48.01 32.35
N PHE A 2 50.26 -48.09 31.04
CA PHE A 2 50.21 -49.37 30.31
C PHE A 2 51.64 -49.83 30.03
N THR A 3 51.99 -51.03 30.46
CA THR A 3 53.24 -51.70 30.08
C THR A 3 53.02 -52.46 28.78
N ILE A 4 53.77 -52.10 27.74
CA ILE A 4 53.88 -52.90 26.52
C ILE A 4 54.93 -53.99 26.79
N GLN A 5 54.51 -55.25 26.90
CA GLN A 5 55.44 -56.39 26.94
C GLN A 5 55.54 -56.99 25.53
N ASP A 6 56.76 -57.19 25.06
CA ASP A 6 57.05 -58.03 23.89
C ASP A 6 56.79 -59.50 24.26
N GLU A 7 56.56 -60.36 23.28
CA GLU A 7 56.49 -61.80 23.56
C GLU A 7 57.84 -62.29 24.09
N ALA A 8 57.84 -63.39 24.86
CA ALA A 8 59.07 -63.95 25.45
C ALA A 8 60.14 -64.35 24.41
N THR A 9 59.75 -64.48 23.13
CA THR A 9 60.62 -64.72 21.98
C THR A 9 60.14 -63.86 20.80
N PRO A 10 60.83 -62.74 20.48
CA PRO A 10 60.40 -61.85 19.39
C PRO A 10 60.66 -62.48 18.02
N ASN A 11 59.63 -62.57 17.18
CA ASN A 11 59.80 -62.84 15.76
C ASN A 11 60.00 -61.52 15.01
N ALA A 12 60.98 -61.47 14.10
CA ALA A 12 61.27 -60.26 13.34
C ALA A 12 60.06 -59.85 12.48
N GLY A 13 59.50 -58.66 12.72
CA GLY A 13 58.44 -58.06 11.90
C GLY A 13 57.05 -57.96 12.55
N THR A 14 56.80 -58.59 13.69
CA THR A 14 55.51 -58.52 14.40
C THR A 14 55.70 -58.30 15.90
N LYS A 15 55.40 -57.09 16.38
CA LYS A 15 55.32 -56.82 17.83
C LYS A 15 53.90 -57.10 18.32
N VAL A 16 53.73 -58.15 19.13
CA VAL A 16 52.45 -58.46 19.76
C VAL A 16 52.33 -57.68 21.07
N ILE A 17 51.35 -56.77 21.15
CA ILE A 17 51.08 -56.00 22.37
C ILE A 17 50.04 -56.76 23.20
N LYS A 18 50.44 -57.25 24.38
CA LYS A 18 49.52 -57.94 25.33
C LYS A 18 48.97 -56.94 26.34
N ALA A 19 47.70 -56.57 26.19
CA ALA A 19 47.02 -55.71 27.16
C ALA A 19 46.63 -56.51 28.42
N LYS A 20 46.86 -55.93 29.61
CA LYS A 20 46.42 -56.52 30.89
C LYS A 20 44.91 -56.38 31.14
N GLY A 21 44.20 -55.64 30.28
CA GLY A 21 42.76 -55.42 30.35
C GLY A 21 42.18 -55.03 28.99
N THR A 22 40.88 -54.73 28.94
CA THR A 22 40.18 -54.37 27.71
C THR A 22 40.70 -53.05 27.11
N ILE A 23 41.02 -53.06 25.82
CA ILE A 23 41.24 -51.84 25.03
C ILE A 23 39.92 -51.47 24.34
N THR A 24 39.45 -50.23 24.52
CA THR A 24 38.21 -49.76 23.90
C THR A 24 38.50 -48.69 22.86
N PHE A 25 38.07 -48.94 21.63
CA PHE A 25 38.02 -47.95 20.57
C PHE A 25 36.60 -47.39 20.51
N LYS A 26 36.43 -46.09 20.78
CA LYS A 26 35.12 -45.44 20.79
C LYS A 26 34.96 -44.58 19.54
N GLY A 27 33.78 -44.67 18.94
CA GLY A 27 33.23 -43.64 18.08
C GLY A 27 32.49 -42.57 18.89
N ASP A 28 31.90 -41.62 18.19
CA ASP A 28 30.98 -40.63 18.72
C ASP A 28 29.77 -40.45 17.77
N ALA A 29 29.04 -39.35 17.91
CA ALA A 29 27.92 -39.04 17.03
C ALA A 29 28.35 -38.98 15.55
N ASN A 30 29.55 -38.47 15.24
CA ASN A 30 30.02 -38.19 13.88
C ASN A 30 31.03 -39.21 13.35
N LEU A 31 31.57 -40.09 14.21
CA LEU A 31 32.56 -41.08 13.84
C LEU A 31 32.16 -42.46 14.38
N THR A 32 32.17 -43.49 13.54
CA THR A 32 32.01 -44.88 13.97
C THR A 32 33.36 -45.57 14.04
N SER A 33 33.49 -46.53 14.96
CA SER A 33 34.64 -47.41 15.08
C SER A 33 34.20 -48.86 15.00
N LYS A 34 34.96 -49.70 14.27
CA LYS A 34 34.74 -51.15 14.18
C LYS A 34 36.06 -51.89 14.35
N VAL A 35 36.05 -52.95 15.16
CA VAL A 35 37.13 -53.95 15.19
C VAL A 35 36.76 -55.06 14.21
N GLY A 36 37.64 -55.34 13.25
CA GLY A 36 37.49 -56.43 12.29
C GLY A 36 37.83 -57.78 12.90
N ASP A 37 37.41 -58.86 12.25
CA ASP A 37 37.72 -60.22 12.68
C ASP A 37 39.23 -60.53 12.64
N ASP A 38 39.99 -59.74 11.87
CA ASP A 38 41.46 -59.75 11.77
C ASP A 38 42.16 -58.90 12.84
N GLY A 39 41.40 -58.28 13.75
CA GLY A 39 41.90 -57.38 14.78
C GLY A 39 42.23 -55.97 14.30
N SER A 40 41.99 -55.62 13.03
CA SER A 40 42.13 -54.26 12.53
C SER A 40 41.08 -53.33 13.14
N VAL A 41 41.43 -52.06 13.33
CA VAL A 41 40.49 -51.03 13.79
C VAL A 41 40.22 -50.07 12.64
N THR A 42 38.97 -49.97 12.22
CA THR A 42 38.54 -49.02 11.21
C THR A 42 37.74 -47.91 11.85
N TYR A 43 38.03 -46.68 11.46
CA TYR A 43 37.21 -45.50 11.73
C TYR A 43 36.56 -45.02 10.44
N SER A 44 35.28 -44.71 10.51
CA SER A 44 34.50 -44.22 9.37
C SER A 44 33.60 -43.07 9.80
N LEU A 45 33.32 -42.17 8.87
CA LEU A 45 32.34 -41.10 9.08
C LEU A 45 30.96 -41.71 9.35
N ASN A 46 30.32 -41.30 10.44
CA ASN A 46 28.95 -41.69 10.76
C ASN A 46 27.99 -40.86 9.90
N LYS A 47 27.53 -41.42 8.77
CA LYS A 47 26.63 -40.70 7.85
C LYS A 47 25.35 -40.22 8.54
N ALA A 48 24.77 -41.03 9.43
CA ALA A 48 23.54 -40.68 10.12
C ALA A 48 23.78 -39.50 11.08
N GLY A 49 24.76 -39.61 11.97
CA GLY A 49 25.02 -38.56 12.94
C GLY A 49 25.54 -37.26 12.31
N ILE A 50 26.39 -37.34 11.29
CA ILE A 50 26.81 -36.16 10.50
C ILE A 50 25.60 -35.48 9.86
N THR A 51 24.67 -36.26 9.30
CA THR A 51 23.46 -35.69 8.69
C THR A 51 22.59 -34.98 9.73
N THR A 52 22.44 -35.56 10.92
CA THR A 52 21.72 -34.92 12.04
C THR A 52 22.41 -33.63 12.48
N THR A 53 23.71 -33.67 12.79
CA THR A 53 24.46 -32.48 13.24
C THR A 53 24.40 -31.34 12.23
N LEU A 54 24.55 -31.65 10.94
CA LEU A 54 24.43 -30.63 9.89
C LEU A 54 23.01 -30.09 9.77
N ASN A 55 21.98 -30.93 9.86
CA ASN A 55 20.58 -30.49 9.80
C ASN A 55 20.17 -29.63 11.01
N ASP A 56 20.75 -29.85 12.17
CA ASP A 56 20.48 -29.04 13.36
C ASP A 56 21.17 -27.66 13.29
N THR A 57 22.24 -27.55 12.49
CA THR A 57 23.07 -26.34 12.41
C THR A 57 22.76 -25.48 11.19
N PHE A 58 22.41 -26.09 10.05
CA PHE A 58 22.26 -25.41 8.76
C PHE A 58 20.91 -25.72 8.13
N ALA A 59 20.32 -24.73 7.45
CA ALA A 59 19.13 -24.97 6.63
C ALA A 59 19.47 -25.82 5.40
N LYS A 60 18.57 -26.75 5.07
CA LYS A 60 18.60 -27.49 3.82
C LYS A 60 18.23 -26.58 2.65
N LYS A 61 18.69 -26.95 1.46
CA LYS A 61 18.35 -26.26 0.21
C LYS A 61 16.82 -26.18 -0.02
N ASP A 62 16.09 -27.21 0.37
CA ASP A 62 14.63 -27.28 0.27
C ASP A 62 13.90 -26.70 1.50
N ALA A 63 14.65 -26.21 2.49
CA ALA A 63 14.16 -25.71 3.77
C ALA A 63 13.33 -26.70 4.59
N SER A 64 13.38 -28.02 4.30
CA SER A 64 12.55 -29.02 5.01
C SER A 64 12.87 -29.17 6.50
N ASN A 65 14.00 -28.62 6.96
CA ASN A 65 14.38 -28.56 8.38
C ASN A 65 14.17 -27.17 9.02
N VAL A 66 13.59 -26.20 8.31
CA VAL A 66 13.20 -24.90 8.88
C VAL A 66 11.81 -25.03 9.47
N THR A 67 11.72 -25.46 10.72
CA THR A 67 10.45 -25.70 11.41
C THR A 67 9.87 -24.43 12.04
N ASP A 68 10.71 -23.47 12.42
CA ASP A 68 10.31 -22.16 12.95
C ASP A 68 10.47 -21.06 11.90
N ALA A 69 9.58 -21.07 10.91
CA ALA A 69 9.57 -20.08 9.83
C ALA A 69 9.42 -18.63 10.35
N THR A 70 8.78 -18.43 11.50
CA THR A 70 8.55 -17.10 12.10
C THR A 70 9.85 -16.51 12.64
N ALA A 71 10.66 -17.29 13.36
CA ALA A 71 11.96 -16.84 13.83
C ALA A 71 12.88 -16.46 12.65
N TRP A 72 12.87 -17.26 11.58
CA TRP A 72 13.61 -16.97 10.36
C TRP A 72 13.13 -15.71 9.65
N ALA A 73 11.81 -15.54 9.49
CA ALA A 73 11.24 -14.32 8.92
C ALA A 73 11.66 -13.07 9.72
N GLY A 74 11.72 -13.16 11.05
CA GLY A 74 12.21 -12.08 11.91
C GLY A 74 13.71 -11.78 11.75
N LYS A 75 14.54 -12.81 11.57
CA LYS A 75 16.00 -12.64 11.38
C LYS A 75 16.38 -12.16 9.98
N LEU A 76 15.66 -12.61 8.96
CA LEU A 76 15.94 -12.27 7.56
C LEU A 76 15.24 -10.98 7.13
N GLY A 77 14.05 -10.70 7.65
CA GLY A 77 13.21 -9.55 7.30
C GLY A 77 13.68 -8.22 7.91
N THR A 78 14.95 -7.86 7.72
CA THR A 78 15.57 -6.67 8.32
C THR A 78 15.40 -5.39 7.49
N GLY A 79 15.01 -5.50 6.22
CA GLY A 79 14.83 -4.40 5.27
C GLY A 79 13.65 -3.49 5.60
N GLU A 80 13.57 -2.35 4.90
CA GLU A 80 12.45 -1.40 4.95
C GLU A 80 11.72 -1.33 3.62
N VAL A 81 10.45 -0.92 3.64
CA VAL A 81 9.72 -0.59 2.41
C VAL A 81 10.15 0.80 1.96
N ALA A 82 11.29 0.87 1.29
CA ALA A 82 11.90 2.12 0.81
C ALA A 82 12.53 1.90 -0.58
N GLU A 83 12.62 2.99 -1.34
CA GLU A 83 13.30 2.97 -2.64
C GLU A 83 14.75 2.49 -2.47
N ASN A 84 15.21 1.64 -3.38
CA ASN A 84 16.56 1.08 -3.40
C ASN A 84 16.95 0.23 -2.16
N ASN A 85 16.00 -0.21 -1.33
CA ASN A 85 16.29 -1.17 -0.28
C ASN A 85 16.47 -2.59 -0.88
N ALA A 86 17.65 -3.18 -0.71
CA ALA A 86 17.98 -4.51 -1.25
C ALA A 86 17.70 -5.66 -0.27
N ASN A 87 17.27 -5.38 0.96
CA ASN A 87 17.03 -6.38 2.00
C ASN A 87 15.60 -6.94 1.95
N LEU A 88 15.41 -8.13 2.50
CA LEU A 88 14.08 -8.72 2.70
C LEU A 88 13.29 -7.95 3.78
N VAL A 89 11.99 -7.80 3.59
CA VAL A 89 11.08 -7.14 4.55
C VAL A 89 10.16 -8.16 5.23
N THR A 90 9.65 -7.83 6.42
CA THR A 90 8.56 -8.61 7.05
C THR A 90 7.20 -8.20 6.53
N GLY A 91 6.21 -9.08 6.67
CA GLY A 91 4.81 -8.75 6.39
C GLY A 91 4.29 -7.57 7.21
N GLY A 92 4.76 -7.39 8.46
CA GLY A 92 4.41 -6.25 9.29
C GLY A 92 4.88 -4.91 8.73
N LYS A 93 6.08 -4.86 8.13
CA LYS A 93 6.59 -3.65 7.46
C LYS A 93 5.79 -3.30 6.21
N VAL A 94 5.46 -4.31 5.40
CA VAL A 94 4.61 -4.11 4.21
C VAL A 94 3.23 -3.61 4.62
N TYR A 95 2.61 -4.24 5.61
CA TYR A 95 1.31 -3.82 6.14
C TYR A 95 1.33 -2.36 6.61
N ALA A 96 2.32 -1.98 7.42
CA ALA A 96 2.45 -0.60 7.91
C ALA A 96 2.63 0.43 6.78
N ALA A 97 3.32 0.07 5.70
CA ALA A 97 3.56 0.96 4.56
C ALA A 97 2.33 1.19 3.67
N ILE A 98 1.34 0.28 3.68
CA ILE A 98 0.17 0.33 2.78
C ILE A 98 -1.16 0.53 3.49
N LYS A 99 -1.26 0.27 4.80
CA LYS A 99 -2.54 0.33 5.55
C LYS A 99 -3.28 1.66 5.38
N ASP A 100 -2.55 2.78 5.32
CA ASP A 100 -3.11 4.12 5.21
C ASP A 100 -3.18 4.60 3.75
N LYS A 101 -2.47 3.95 2.82
CA LYS A 101 -2.56 4.21 1.36
C LYS A 101 -3.89 3.73 0.78
N ALA A 102 -4.53 2.77 1.44
CA ALA A 102 -5.87 2.28 1.09
C ALA A 102 -7.00 2.99 1.84
N ASP A 103 -6.69 3.98 2.69
CA ASP A 103 -7.72 4.77 3.36
C ASP A 103 -8.42 5.67 2.32
N LYS A 104 -9.59 5.21 1.88
CA LYS A 104 -10.43 5.90 0.90
C LYS A 104 -11.07 7.16 1.46
N SER A 105 -10.83 7.52 2.72
CA SER A 105 -11.33 8.76 3.32
C SER A 105 -10.99 9.98 2.45
N GLU A 106 -9.78 10.04 1.88
CA GLU A 106 -9.38 11.11 0.95
C GLU A 106 -10.15 11.07 -0.39
N LEU A 107 -10.60 9.90 -0.83
CA LEU A 107 -11.35 9.73 -2.08
C LEU A 107 -12.84 10.02 -1.87
N THR A 108 -13.41 9.58 -0.75
CA THR A 108 -14.78 9.88 -0.34
C THR A 108 -15.01 11.39 -0.25
N ASN A 109 -14.04 12.13 0.31
CA ASN A 109 -14.13 13.59 0.41
C ASN A 109 -13.96 14.31 -0.93
N LYS A 110 -13.50 13.66 -2.00
CA LYS A 110 -13.37 14.27 -3.35
C LYS A 110 -14.55 13.94 -4.26
N ALA A 111 -15.17 12.79 -4.07
CA ALA A 111 -16.27 12.30 -4.91
C ALA A 111 -17.65 12.42 -4.23
N ASP A 112 -17.82 13.39 -3.33
CA ASP A 112 -19.12 13.62 -2.70
C ASP A 112 -20.13 14.15 -3.73
N THR A 113 -21.02 13.26 -4.16
CA THR A 113 -22.07 13.57 -5.14
C THR A 113 -23.12 14.53 -4.62
N SER A 114 -23.22 14.69 -3.29
CA SER A 114 -24.08 15.70 -2.66
C SER A 114 -23.45 17.10 -2.66
N LEU A 115 -22.19 17.23 -3.07
CA LEU A 115 -21.43 18.48 -3.16
C LEU A 115 -21.23 19.20 -1.80
N ASN A 116 -21.44 18.50 -0.67
CA ASN A 116 -21.24 19.08 0.66
C ASN A 116 -19.77 19.41 0.95
N ASN A 117 -18.85 18.79 0.21
CA ASN A 117 -17.41 19.02 0.26
C ASN A 117 -16.92 20.26 -0.51
N ILE A 118 -17.80 21.02 -1.20
CA ILE A 118 -17.38 22.20 -1.95
C ILE A 118 -17.01 23.34 -0.99
N THR A 119 -15.75 23.79 -1.10
CA THR A 119 -15.23 24.94 -0.33
C THR A 119 -15.91 26.25 -0.74
N GLU A 120 -15.83 27.29 0.10
CA GLU A 120 -16.34 28.62 -0.25
C GLU A 120 -15.72 29.17 -1.55
N GLY A 121 -14.43 28.90 -1.81
CA GLY A 121 -13.79 29.23 -3.08
C GLY A 121 -14.42 28.48 -4.27
N GLY A 122 -14.71 27.18 -4.10
CA GLY A 122 -15.40 26.38 -5.11
C GLY A 122 -16.84 26.87 -5.38
N LYS A 123 -17.58 27.27 -4.33
CA LYS A 123 -18.92 27.87 -4.48
C LYS A 123 -18.85 29.15 -5.33
N THR A 124 -17.83 29.98 -5.14
CA THR A 124 -17.61 31.18 -5.96
C THR A 124 -17.36 30.85 -7.43
N VAL A 125 -16.55 29.84 -7.74
CA VAL A 125 -16.33 29.39 -9.14
C VAL A 125 -17.65 28.94 -9.78
N ILE A 126 -18.45 28.14 -9.08
CA ILE A 126 -19.76 27.68 -9.57
C ILE A 126 -20.70 28.86 -9.84
N LYS A 127 -20.81 29.81 -8.90
CA LYS A 127 -21.62 31.03 -9.08
C LYS A 127 -21.16 31.81 -10.31
N ASN A 128 -19.86 31.95 -10.52
CA ASN A 128 -19.30 32.64 -11.68
C ASN A 128 -19.59 31.92 -13.00
N LEU A 129 -19.46 30.58 -13.06
CA LEU A 129 -19.85 29.79 -14.23
C LEU A 129 -21.34 29.97 -14.56
N ALA A 130 -22.20 29.98 -13.53
CA ALA A 130 -23.64 30.18 -13.69
C ALA A 130 -23.99 31.55 -14.32
N LYS A 131 -23.17 32.60 -14.09
CA LYS A 131 -23.38 33.91 -14.74
C LYS A 131 -23.31 33.84 -16.27
N GLY A 132 -22.40 33.01 -16.80
CA GLY A 132 -22.24 32.84 -18.26
C GLY A 132 -23.34 32.01 -18.92
N ALA A 133 -24.05 31.19 -18.15
CA ALA A 133 -25.11 30.31 -18.66
C ALA A 133 -26.45 31.05 -18.87
N VAL A 134 -26.69 32.13 -18.13
CA VAL A 134 -27.96 32.86 -18.17
C VAL A 134 -27.86 34.06 -19.11
N LYS A 135 -28.67 34.08 -20.17
CA LYS A 135 -28.77 35.21 -21.11
C LYS A 135 -30.11 35.93 -20.92
N VAL A 136 -30.06 37.21 -20.58
CA VAL A 136 -31.23 38.09 -20.52
C VAL A 136 -31.04 39.21 -21.53
N ALA A 137 -31.99 39.37 -22.45
CA ALA A 137 -31.96 40.39 -23.49
C ALA A 137 -33.15 41.35 -23.35
N ALA A 138 -32.92 42.60 -23.73
CA ALA A 138 -34.00 43.57 -23.87
C ALA A 138 -34.93 43.19 -25.04
N GLY A 139 -36.23 43.41 -24.84
CA GLY A 139 -37.23 43.38 -25.90
C GLY A 139 -37.46 44.78 -26.46
N THR A 140 -38.38 44.92 -27.41
CA THR A 140 -38.60 46.17 -28.17
C THR A 140 -38.85 47.41 -27.29
N ASN A 141 -39.58 47.26 -26.18
CA ASN A 141 -39.97 48.38 -25.29
C ASN A 141 -39.36 48.26 -23.89
N THR A 142 -38.35 47.42 -23.73
CA THR A 142 -37.70 47.23 -22.44
C THR A 142 -36.22 47.54 -22.55
N THR A 143 -35.62 47.86 -21.42
CA THR A 143 -34.17 47.86 -21.24
C THR A 143 -33.82 46.85 -20.17
N VAL A 144 -32.62 46.29 -20.26
CA VAL A 144 -32.08 45.39 -19.24
C VAL A 144 -30.78 45.99 -18.75
N THR A 145 -30.70 46.24 -17.45
CA THR A 145 -29.45 46.60 -16.78
C THR A 145 -28.98 45.45 -15.89
N THR A 146 -27.69 45.36 -15.65
CA THR A 146 -27.10 44.28 -14.84
C THR A 146 -26.21 44.84 -13.75
N GLU A 147 -26.25 44.21 -12.58
CA GLU A 147 -25.41 44.53 -11.43
C GLU A 147 -24.78 43.25 -10.89
N ASP A 148 -23.50 43.28 -10.53
CA ASP A 148 -22.83 42.17 -9.85
C ASP A 148 -23.03 42.30 -8.34
N GLY A 149 -23.51 41.24 -7.71
CA GLY A 149 -23.65 41.14 -6.27
C GLY A 149 -22.33 40.82 -5.58
N THR A 150 -22.15 41.30 -4.35
CA THR A 150 -20.97 41.02 -3.52
C THR A 150 -20.84 39.54 -3.11
N ASP A 151 -21.93 38.78 -3.23
CA ASP A 151 -22.00 37.34 -2.97
C ASP A 151 -21.68 36.48 -4.20
N GLY A 152 -21.27 37.11 -5.31
CA GLY A 152 -21.02 36.43 -6.58
C GLY A 152 -22.26 36.19 -7.44
N SER A 153 -23.42 36.74 -7.08
CA SER A 153 -24.62 36.72 -7.93
C SER A 153 -24.57 37.80 -9.02
N LYS A 154 -25.48 37.72 -10.00
CA LYS A 154 -25.74 38.79 -10.98
C LYS A 154 -27.23 39.07 -10.99
N THR A 155 -27.61 40.33 -10.81
CA THR A 155 -28.99 40.79 -10.86
C THR A 155 -29.28 41.41 -12.21
N TYR A 156 -30.42 41.04 -12.81
CA TYR A 156 -30.93 41.63 -14.04
C TYR A 156 -32.16 42.46 -13.73
N LYS A 157 -32.15 43.75 -14.07
CA LYS A 157 -33.28 44.65 -13.89
C LYS A 157 -33.88 44.96 -15.25
N VAL A 158 -35.15 44.57 -15.44
CA VAL A 158 -35.89 44.85 -16.67
C VAL A 158 -36.74 46.10 -16.43
N ASN A 159 -36.58 47.12 -17.26
CA ASN A 159 -37.27 48.40 -17.11
C ASN A 159 -38.04 48.74 -18.39
N VAL A 160 -39.11 49.52 -18.26
CA VAL A 160 -39.85 50.15 -19.36
C VAL A 160 -39.82 51.65 -19.11
N SER A 161 -39.59 52.46 -20.15
CA SER A 161 -39.58 53.91 -19.96
C SER A 161 -41.01 54.48 -19.93
N ASP A 162 -41.22 55.54 -19.16
CA ASP A 162 -42.50 56.27 -19.16
C ASP A 162 -42.88 56.76 -20.56
N ALA A 163 -41.89 57.08 -21.40
CA ALA A 163 -42.10 57.49 -22.78
C ALA A 163 -42.67 56.35 -23.63
N ASP A 164 -42.15 55.13 -23.46
CA ASP A 164 -42.64 53.94 -24.16
C ASP A 164 -44.07 53.59 -23.72
N ILE A 165 -44.37 53.72 -22.42
CA ILE A 165 -45.74 53.56 -21.89
C ILE A 165 -46.67 54.58 -22.53
N LYS A 166 -46.30 55.87 -22.51
CA LYS A 166 -47.10 56.96 -23.11
C LYS A 166 -47.34 56.72 -24.60
N LYS A 167 -46.31 56.30 -25.35
CA LYS A 167 -46.43 55.98 -26.78
C LYS A 167 -47.41 54.83 -27.03
N ALA A 168 -47.35 53.77 -26.20
CA ALA A 168 -48.23 52.62 -26.34
C ALA A 168 -49.71 52.97 -26.12
N VAL A 169 -50.02 53.86 -25.16
CA VAL A 169 -51.40 54.21 -24.81
C VAL A 169 -51.95 55.42 -25.58
N ALA A 170 -51.09 56.23 -26.21
CA ALA A 170 -51.48 57.47 -26.86
C ALA A 170 -52.55 57.27 -27.96
N SER A 171 -52.43 56.23 -28.77
CA SER A 171 -53.39 55.96 -29.85
C SER A 171 -54.78 55.64 -29.28
N ASP A 172 -54.86 54.83 -28.24
CA ASP A 172 -56.13 54.45 -27.62
C ASP A 172 -56.79 55.64 -26.92
N LEU A 173 -55.99 56.48 -26.26
CA LEU A 173 -56.48 57.70 -25.62
C LEU A 173 -57.00 58.72 -26.63
N ASN A 174 -56.29 58.95 -27.74
CA ASN A 174 -56.74 59.85 -28.80
C ASN A 174 -58.05 59.34 -29.43
N ASN A 175 -58.14 58.06 -29.75
CA ASN A 175 -59.36 57.46 -30.31
C ASN A 175 -60.56 57.60 -29.37
N LYS A 176 -60.35 57.42 -28.06
CA LYS A 176 -61.41 57.60 -27.06
C LYS A 176 -61.84 59.07 -26.96
N ALA A 177 -60.89 60.00 -26.95
CA ALA A 177 -61.18 61.43 -26.92
C ALA A 177 -62.01 61.87 -28.15
N ASP A 178 -61.66 61.39 -29.34
CA ASP A 178 -62.37 61.73 -30.58
C ASP A 178 -63.80 61.15 -30.61
N LYS A 179 -63.98 59.91 -30.14
CA LYS A 179 -65.31 59.27 -30.06
C LYS A 179 -66.22 60.00 -29.05
N ASP A 180 -65.69 60.37 -27.90
CA ASP A 180 -66.46 61.07 -26.87
C ASP A 180 -66.81 62.50 -27.33
N ALA A 181 -65.94 63.20 -28.06
CA ALA A 181 -66.24 64.49 -28.69
C ALA A 181 -67.33 64.39 -29.76
N GLY A 182 -67.31 63.32 -30.57
CA GLY A 182 -68.35 63.05 -31.59
C GLY A 182 -69.73 62.71 -31.04
N ASN A 183 -69.84 62.31 -29.76
CA ASN A 183 -71.10 61.98 -29.10
C ASN A 183 -71.73 63.16 -28.33
N ILE A 184 -71.12 64.35 -28.34
CA ILE A 184 -71.58 65.55 -27.64
C ILE A 184 -72.21 66.58 -28.61
N GLY A 185 -72.11 66.36 -29.93
CA GLY A 185 -72.80 67.13 -30.97
C GLY A 185 -74.08 66.44 -31.43
#